data_AF-T1P4B1-F1
#
_entry.id   AF-T1P4B1-F1
#
_cell.length_a   1.000
_cell.length_b   1.000
_cell.length_c   1.000
_cell.angle_alpha   90.00
_cell.angle_beta   90.00
_cell.angle_gamma   90.00
#
_symmetry.space_group_name_H-M   'P 1'
#
loop_
_entity.id
_entity.type
_entity.pdbx_description
1 polymer ?
#
loop_
_entity_poly.entity_id
_entity_poly.type
_entity_poly.pdbx_seq_one_letter_code
_entity_poly.pdbx_strand_id
1 'polypeptide(L)'
;NQMDCTRGLEKNKFSSKSDMWSFGVLLWEIYSFGRVPYPRIPLADVVKHVEKGYQMEAPEGCPKAIYEIMKKAWHLDNELRPKFKEVR
;
A
#
# COMPACT_ATOMS: atom_id res chain seq x y z
N ASN A 1 -1.50 13.11 -6.52
CA ASN A 1 -1.52 12.72 -7.96
C ASN A 1 -0.61 11.55 -8.18
N GLN A 2 -1.18 10.50 -8.75
CA GLN A 2 -0.66 9.16 -9.01
C GLN A 2 0.48 9.10 -10.06
N MET A 3 1.33 10.13 -10.07
CA MET A 3 2.51 10.26 -10.93
C MET A 3 3.83 10.07 -10.15
N ASP A 4 3.78 9.72 -8.86
CA ASP A 4 4.99 9.62 -8.02
C ASP A 4 5.62 8.22 -7.97
N CYS A 5 4.88 7.12 -8.19
CA CYS A 5 5.49 5.78 -8.09
C CYS A 5 6.45 5.44 -9.23
N THR A 6 6.20 5.90 -10.46
CA THR A 6 7.09 5.62 -11.61
C THR A 6 8.27 6.61 -11.69
N ARG A 7 8.18 7.77 -11.02
CA ARG A 7 9.24 8.82 -11.03
C ARG A 7 10.30 8.68 -9.94
N GLY A 8 10.16 7.72 -9.03
CA GLY A 8 11.16 7.47 -7.97
C GLY A 8 12.54 7.06 -8.49
N LEU A 9 12.64 6.54 -9.72
CA LEU A 9 13.92 6.21 -10.35
C LEU A 9 14.65 7.44 -10.93
N GLU A 10 13.93 8.49 -11.31
CA GLU A 10 14.53 9.68 -11.95
C GLU A 10 14.78 10.84 -10.98
N LYS A 11 14.13 10.85 -9.82
CA LYS A 11 14.34 11.84 -8.77
C LYS A 11 14.41 11.10 -7.45
N ASN A 12 15.55 11.14 -6.77
CA ASN A 12 15.78 10.68 -5.40
C ASN A 12 14.74 11.24 -4.40
N LYS A 13 13.49 10.81 -4.51
CA LYS A 13 12.34 11.16 -3.68
C LYS A 13 11.78 9.87 -3.07
N PHE A 14 12.67 9.11 -2.44
CA PHE A 14 12.28 8.15 -1.43
C PHE A 14 11.76 8.97 -0.24
N SER A 15 10.48 8.82 0.08
CA SER A 15 9.89 9.45 1.25
C SER A 15 9.41 8.35 2.18
N SER A 16 9.49 8.58 3.50
CA SER A 16 8.96 7.61 4.46
C SER A 16 7.45 7.30 4.24
N LYS A 17 6.73 8.13 3.47
CA LYS A 17 5.32 7.94 3.08
C LYS A 17 5.13 6.99 1.89
N SER A 18 6.08 6.94 0.94
CA SER A 18 6.10 5.90 -0.10
C SER A 18 6.49 4.55 0.50
N ASP A 19 7.42 4.56 1.45
CA ASP A 19 7.85 3.35 2.16
C ASP A 19 6.71 2.77 3.00
N MET A 20 5.87 3.63 3.61
CA MET A 20 4.68 3.18 4.34
C MET A 20 3.67 2.46 3.42
N TRP A 21 3.48 2.93 2.19
CA TRP A 21 2.61 2.23 1.22
C TRP A 21 3.13 0.83 0.93
N SER A 22 4.43 0.74 0.58
CA SER A 22 5.09 -0.54 0.32
C SER A 22 5.07 -1.46 1.53
N PHE A 23 5.20 -0.91 2.74
CA PHE A 23 5.06 -1.66 3.98
C PHE A 23 3.64 -2.23 4.16
N GLY A 24 2.59 -1.48 3.81
CA GLY A 24 1.23 -1.99 3.79
C GLY A 24 1.05 -3.17 2.84
N VAL A 25 1.63 -3.08 1.62
CA VAL A 25 1.63 -4.19 0.65
C VAL A 25 2.38 -5.40 1.19
N LEU A 26 3.56 -5.18 1.78
CA LEU A 26 4.36 -6.24 2.41
C LEU A 26 3.61 -6.95 3.53
N LEU A 27 2.91 -6.20 4.40
CA LEU A 27 2.09 -6.79 5.44
C LEU A 27 0.99 -7.67 4.82
N TRP A 28 0.33 -7.21 3.76
CA TRP A 28 -0.66 -8.02 3.06
C TRP A 28 -0.06 -9.30 2.48
N GLU A 29 1.14 -9.24 1.90
CA GLU A 29 1.87 -10.41 1.41
C GLU A 29 2.19 -11.40 2.54
N ILE A 30 2.66 -10.92 3.70
CA ILE A 30 2.95 -11.76 4.87
C ILE A 30 1.68 -12.48 5.35
N TYR A 31 0.60 -11.74 5.58
CA TYR A 31 -0.64 -12.30 6.12
C TYR A 31 -1.45 -13.12 5.10
N SER A 32 -1.15 -12.97 3.81
CA SER A 32 -1.72 -13.81 2.75
C SER A 32 -0.88 -15.05 2.43
N PHE A 33 0.18 -15.32 3.21
CA PHE A 33 1.13 -16.42 2.99
C PHE A 33 1.85 -16.33 1.63
N GLY A 34 2.25 -15.11 1.24
CA GLY A 34 3.03 -14.85 0.03
C GLY A 34 2.21 -14.85 -1.25
N ARG A 35 0.89 -14.58 -1.17
CA ARG A 35 0.09 -14.40 -2.39
C ARG A 35 0.52 -13.13 -3.13
N VAL A 36 0.28 -13.12 -4.44
CA VAL A 36 0.55 -11.95 -5.28
C VAL A 36 -0.44 -10.83 -4.94
N PRO A 37 0.05 -9.61 -4.62
CA PRO A 37 -0.82 -8.47 -4.35
C PRO A 37 -1.59 -8.05 -5.61
N TYR A 38 -2.77 -7.45 -5.40
CA TYR A 38 -3.71 -7.07 -6.46
C TYR A 38 -4.10 -8.26 -7.37
N PRO A 39 -4.65 -9.35 -6.81
CA PRO A 39 -4.98 -10.53 -7.58
C PRO A 39 -5.97 -10.21 -8.69
N ARG A 40 -5.71 -10.74 -9.89
CA ARG A 40 -6.52 -10.54 -11.11
C ARG A 40 -6.52 -9.13 -11.68
N ILE A 41 -5.64 -8.24 -11.20
CA ILE A 41 -5.44 -6.91 -11.80
C ILE A 41 -4.07 -6.88 -12.50
N PRO A 42 -4.01 -6.60 -13.81
CA PRO A 42 -2.73 -6.39 -14.49
C PRO A 42 -1.96 -5.24 -13.84
N LEU A 43 -0.64 -5.39 -13.66
CA LEU A 43 0.20 -4.38 -12.98
C LEU A 43 0.06 -2.98 -13.60
N ALA A 44 -0.08 -2.90 -14.92
CA ALA A 44 -0.29 -1.65 -15.66
C ALA A 44 -1.60 -0.92 -15.29
N ASP A 45 -2.59 -1.64 -14.76
CA ASP A 45 -3.90 -1.11 -14.40
C ASP A 45 -4.10 -0.97 -12.88
N VAL A 46 -3.22 -1.54 -12.05
CA VAL A 46 -3.28 -1.41 -10.58
C VAL A 46 -3.38 0.05 -10.17
N VAL A 47 -2.54 0.89 -10.78
CA VAL A 47 -2.49 2.33 -10.53
C VAL A 47 -3.87 2.96 -10.72
N LYS A 48 -4.55 2.69 -11.83
CA LYS A 48 -5.89 3.22 -12.14
C LYS A 48 -6.97 2.74 -11.17
N HIS A 49 -6.87 1.49 -10.71
CA HIS A 49 -7.85 0.93 -9.76
C HIS A 49 -7.69 1.57 -8.38
N VAL A 50 -6.45 1.69 -7.90
CA VAL A 50 -6.14 2.36 -6.63
C VAL A 50 -6.63 3.80 -6.64
N GLU A 51 -6.41 4.52 -7.75
CA GLU A 51 -6.85 5.91 -7.96
C GLU A 51 -8.38 6.08 -7.87
N LYS A 52 -9.13 5.02 -8.23
CA LYS A 52 -10.59 4.93 -8.08
C LYS A 52 -11.05 4.50 -6.68
N GLY A 53 -10.11 4.33 -5.75
CA GLY A 53 -10.39 3.93 -4.37
C GLY A 53 -10.37 2.43 -4.12
N TYR A 54 -9.88 1.61 -5.06
CA TYR A 54 -9.70 0.19 -4.79
C TYR A 54 -8.64 -0.04 -3.70
N GLN A 55 -8.96 -0.90 -2.74
CA GLN A 55 -8.04 -1.41 -1.74
C GLN A 55 -8.18 -2.94 -1.68
N MET A 56 -7.07 -3.63 -1.44
CA MET A 56 -7.09 -5.09 -1.30
C MET A 56 -7.88 -5.48 -0.05
N GLU A 57 -8.64 -6.58 -0.14
CA GLU A 57 -9.36 -7.13 1.00
C GLU A 57 -8.41 -7.72 2.05
N ALA A 58 -8.90 -7.82 3.29
CA ALA A 58 -8.16 -8.42 4.37
C ALA A 58 -7.85 -9.90 4.05
N PRO A 59 -6.58 -10.35 4.17
CA PRO A 59 -6.26 -11.76 4.06
C PRO A 59 -7.01 -12.61 5.10
N GLU A 60 -7.24 -13.88 4.77
CA GLU A 60 -7.88 -14.82 5.69
C GLU A 60 -7.03 -14.99 6.96
N GLY A 61 -7.67 -14.88 8.13
CA GLY A 61 -6.97 -14.95 9.42
C GLY A 61 -6.17 -13.70 9.80
N CYS A 62 -6.20 -12.64 8.98
CA CYS A 62 -5.52 -11.38 9.32
C CYS A 62 -6.20 -10.67 10.50
N PRO A 63 -5.47 -10.32 11.58
CA PRO A 63 -6.03 -9.56 12.68
C PRO A 63 -6.54 -8.19 12.23
N LYS A 64 -7.73 -7.79 12.69
CA LYS A 64 -8.35 -6.50 12.31
C LYS A 64 -7.43 -5.30 12.53
N ALA A 65 -6.69 -5.28 13.64
CA ALA A 65 -5.76 -4.19 13.95
C ALA A 65 -4.67 -4.03 12.87
N ILE A 66 -4.17 -5.13 12.32
CA ILE A 66 -3.17 -5.12 11.26
C ILE A 66 -3.79 -4.62 9.96
N TYR A 67 -4.98 -5.10 9.60
CA TYR A 67 -5.65 -4.65 8.39
C TYR A 67 -5.99 -3.15 8.45
N GLU A 68 -6.33 -2.61 9.62
CA GLU A 68 -6.50 -1.16 9.79
C GLU A 68 -5.19 -0.38 9.56
N ILE A 69 -4.03 -0.95 9.93
CA ILE A 69 -2.73 -0.37 9.58
C ILE A 69 -2.52 -0.39 8.06
N MET A 70 -2.81 -1.51 7.40
CA MET A 70 -2.71 -1.63 5.93
C MET A 70 -3.58 -0.57 5.23
N LYS A 71 -4.85 -0.42 5.63
CA LYS A 71 -5.76 0.59 5.08
C LYS A 71 -5.26 2.01 5.23
N LYS A 72 -4.71 2.35 6.40
CA LYS A 72 -4.12 3.67 6.67
C LYS A 72 -2.87 3.90 5.83
N ALA A 73 -2.05 2.87 5.64
CA ALA A 73 -0.88 2.92 4.77
C ALA A 73 -1.27 3.13 3.29
N TRP A 74 -2.40 2.57 2.86
CA TRP A 74 -2.94 2.71 1.50
C TRP A 74 -3.84 3.92 1.30
N HIS A 75 -3.72 4.95 2.14
CA HIS A 75 -4.44 6.19 1.94
C HIS A 75 -3.90 6.93 0.69
N LEU A 76 -4.79 7.46 -0.17
CA LEU A 76 -4.38 8.17 -1.39
C LEU A 76 -3.64 9.47 -1.09
N ASP A 77 -4.08 10.19 -0.05
CA ASP A 77 -3.35 11.33 0.51
C ASP A 77 -2.13 10.85 1.30
N ASN A 78 -0.94 11.29 0.87
CA ASN A 78 0.35 10.97 1.50
C ASN A 78 0.43 11.51 2.94
N GLU A 79 -0.19 12.65 3.25
CA GLU A 79 -0.11 13.26 4.57
C GLU A 79 -0.89 12.48 5.62
N LEU A 80 -1.99 11.83 5.20
CA LEU A 80 -2.83 10.99 6.05
C LEU A 80 -2.25 9.59 6.32
N ARG A 81 -1.21 9.18 5.58
CA ARG A 81 -0.50 7.92 5.88
C ARG A 81 0.26 8.04 7.20
N PRO A 82 0.23 7.01 8.06
CA PRO A 82 0.97 7.05 9.32
C PRO A 82 2.48 7.06 9.06
N LYS A 83 3.24 7.57 10.03
CA LYS A 83 4.69 7.38 10.09
C LYS A 83 4.99 6.05 10.77
N PHE A 84 6.14 5.43 10.47
CA PHE A 84 6.56 4.18 11.14
C PHE A 84 6.55 4.27 12.66
N LYS A 85 6.85 5.44 13.24
CA LYS A 85 6.83 5.66 14.70
C LYS A 85 5.43 5.62 15.32
N GLU A 86 4.39 5.81 14.52
CA GLU A 86 2.98 5.84 14.94
C GLU A 86 2.32 4.46 14.82
N VAL A 87 2.93 3.55 14.06
CA VAL A 87 2.55 2.15 13.98
C VAL A 87 3.27 1.43 15.12
N ARG A 88 2.51 1.05 16.16
CA ARG A 88 3.01 0.33 17.35
C ARG A 88 2.42 -1.06 17.41
#